data_AF-A0A522AW07-F1
#
_entry.id   AF-A0A522AW07-F1
#
_cell.length_a   1.000
_cell.length_b   1.000
_cell.length_c   1.000
_cell.angle_alpha   90.00
_cell.angle_beta   90.00
_cell.angle_gamma   90.00
#
_symmetry.space_group_name_H-M   'P 1'
#
loop_
_entity.id
_entity.type
_entity.pdbx_description
1 polymer ?
#
loop_
_entity_poly.entity_id
_entity_poly.type
_entity_poly.pdbx_seq_one_letter_code
_entity_poly.pdbx_strand_id
1 'polypeptide(L)'
;MSCSKTSSPHEVGRPSCKGMRAMVTIQTPTQAAVSFPNRRQQWRRHEDLKLLQRERELEAARRICQALFQHINVDELVERALRTALDVVGAEAGSVLLADLESKQLVFRYVIGGKADLLHGTAIPWDKGIAGAVFQSGEAAVIGDVSRDDRHFSDMDAHTG
;
A
#
# COMPACT_ATOMS: atom_id res chain seq x y z
N MET A 1 57.00 18.83 43.63
CA MET A 1 58.09 17.84 43.85
C MET A 1 58.72 17.54 42.48
N SER A 2 60.05 17.50 42.38
CA SER A 2 60.88 17.14 41.19
C SER A 2 60.67 18.01 39.91
N CYS A 3 61.66 18.64 39.24
CA CYS A 3 62.96 18.17 38.70
C CYS A 3 62.81 16.96 37.73
N SER A 4 63.38 16.95 36.52
CA SER A 4 64.77 17.31 36.14
C SER A 4 64.86 17.79 34.66
N LYS A 5 65.77 18.72 34.27
CA LYS A 5 67.08 18.51 33.58
C LYS A 5 66.99 17.69 32.26
N THR A 6 67.68 17.94 31.13
CA THR A 6 68.78 18.86 30.67
C THR A 6 68.80 18.83 29.11
N SER A 7 69.59 19.53 28.28
CA SER A 7 70.70 20.53 28.40
C SER A 7 70.93 21.25 27.04
N SER A 8 71.59 22.42 27.06
CA SER A 8 72.23 23.11 25.90
C SER A 8 73.72 22.66 25.76
N PRO A 9 74.64 23.26 24.94
CA PRO A 9 74.52 24.36 23.96
C PRO A 9 75.32 24.19 22.62
N HIS A 10 75.18 25.16 21.70
CA HIS A 10 76.24 25.83 20.88
C HIS A 10 75.50 26.87 19.97
N GLU A 11 75.64 28.20 20.12
CA GLU A 11 76.73 29.10 19.64
C GLU A 11 77.00 28.98 18.12
N VAL A 12 77.09 30.04 17.28
CA VAL A 12 77.35 31.50 17.44
C VAL A 12 76.53 32.27 16.36
N GLY A 13 75.89 33.44 16.59
CA GLY A 13 76.52 34.76 16.39
C GLY A 13 75.52 35.87 15.95
N ARG A 14 75.83 37.14 16.24
CA ARG A 14 75.08 38.36 15.79
C ARG A 14 75.89 39.12 14.72
N PRO A 15 75.25 39.93 13.84
CA PRO A 15 74.99 41.36 14.13
C PRO A 15 73.55 41.78 13.76
N SER A 16 72.81 42.64 14.47
CA SER A 16 73.05 44.05 14.84
C SER A 16 73.14 45.04 13.66
N CYS A 17 72.00 45.61 13.26
CA CYS A 17 71.79 47.00 12.77
C CYS A 17 70.26 47.24 12.66
N LYS A 18 69.62 47.99 13.55
CA LYS A 18 69.38 49.46 13.48
C LYS A 18 68.76 49.94 12.16
N GLY A 19 67.48 50.35 12.20
CA GLY A 19 66.81 51.06 11.10
C GLY A 19 65.29 51.19 11.34
N MET A 20 64.75 52.41 11.18
CA MET A 20 63.34 52.83 11.28
C MET A 20 62.25 51.74 11.41
N ARG A 21 61.47 51.78 12.50
CA ARG A 21 60.08 51.32 12.50
C ARG A 21 59.14 52.50 12.20
N ALA A 22 58.83 52.67 10.93
CA ALA A 22 57.55 53.25 10.51
C ALA A 22 56.82 52.13 9.76
N MET A 23 55.65 51.70 10.24
CA MET A 23 54.82 50.77 9.48
C MET A 23 53.35 51.13 9.67
N VAL A 24 52.77 51.57 8.56
CA VAL A 24 51.39 52.03 8.40
C VAL A 24 50.42 50.88 8.67
N THR A 25 49.34 51.16 9.39
CA THR A 25 48.22 50.24 9.55
C THR A 25 47.48 50.10 8.22
N ILE A 26 47.68 48.98 7.53
CA ILE A 26 46.89 48.63 6.33
C ILE A 26 45.78 47.67 6.75
N GLN A 27 44.53 48.11 6.72
CA GLN A 27 43.38 47.21 6.87
C GLN A 27 43.29 46.32 5.62
N THR A 28 43.41 45.00 5.80
CA THR A 28 43.02 44.06 4.75
C THR A 28 41.49 43.95 4.71
N PRO A 29 40.81 44.20 3.57
CA PRO A 29 39.38 44.00 3.48
C PRO A 29 39.04 42.52 3.67
N THR A 30 38.02 42.25 4.46
CA THR A 30 37.44 40.92 4.66
C THR A 30 37.06 40.30 3.30
N GLN A 31 37.82 39.32 2.83
CA GLN A 31 37.37 38.50 1.72
C GLN A 31 36.26 37.57 2.21
N ALA A 32 35.03 37.93 1.89
CA ALA A 32 33.91 37.00 1.96
C ALA A 32 34.27 35.77 1.10
N ALA A 33 34.19 34.59 1.70
CA ALA A 33 34.41 33.34 0.99
C ALA A 33 33.28 33.13 -0.03
N VAL A 34 33.49 33.59 -1.26
CA VAL A 34 32.53 33.39 -2.35
C VAL A 34 32.51 31.90 -2.68
N SER A 35 31.40 31.23 -2.33
CA SER A 35 31.21 29.82 -2.60
C SER A 35 31.18 29.57 -4.10
N PHE A 36 32.32 29.14 -4.67
CA PHE A 36 32.39 28.72 -6.06
C PHE A 36 31.41 27.55 -6.28
N PRO A 37 30.43 27.66 -7.19
CA PRO A 37 29.50 26.57 -7.44
C PRO A 37 30.24 25.39 -8.07
N ASN A 38 30.53 24.37 -7.25
CA ASN A 38 31.15 23.15 -7.69
C ASN A 38 30.23 22.46 -8.72
N ARG A 39 30.61 22.49 -10.00
CA ARG A 39 29.81 21.99 -11.13
C ARG A 39 29.34 20.53 -10.93
N ARG A 40 30.09 19.72 -10.16
CA ARG A 40 29.74 18.34 -9.79
C ARG A 40 28.62 18.21 -8.75
N GLN A 41 28.33 19.22 -7.93
CA GLN A 41 27.19 19.22 -7.00
C GLN A 41 25.89 19.71 -7.65
N GLN A 42 25.97 20.47 -8.75
CA GLN A 42 24.80 20.98 -9.46
C GLN A 42 24.05 19.88 -10.23
N TRP A 43 24.78 18.83 -10.65
CA TRP A 43 24.22 17.62 -11.24
C TRP A 43 23.38 16.82 -10.24
N ARG A 44 23.96 16.48 -9.07
CA ARG A 44 23.25 15.77 -7.99
C ARG A 44 21.94 16.48 -7.63
N ARG A 45 21.99 17.80 -7.38
CA ARG A 45 20.76 18.56 -7.06
C ARG A 45 19.67 18.50 -8.14
N HIS A 46 20.01 18.37 -9.43
CA HIS A 46 18.99 18.19 -10.46
C HIS A 46 18.41 16.77 -10.47
N GLU A 47 19.19 15.76 -10.12
CA GLU A 47 18.75 14.38 -9.96
C GLU A 47 17.88 14.23 -8.70
N ASP A 48 18.33 14.80 -7.57
CA ASP A 48 17.61 14.86 -6.30
C ASP A 48 16.25 15.57 -6.45
N LEU A 49 16.20 16.71 -7.16
CA LEU A 49 14.95 17.42 -7.43
C LEU A 49 13.98 16.61 -8.31
N LYS A 50 14.50 15.89 -9.32
CA LYS A 50 13.68 14.99 -10.16
C LYS A 50 13.14 13.81 -9.35
N LEU A 51 13.94 13.23 -8.46
CA LEU A 51 13.52 12.17 -7.55
C LEU A 51 12.40 12.65 -6.62
N LEU A 52 12.60 13.79 -5.94
CA LEU A 52 11.59 14.42 -5.07
C LEU A 52 10.31 14.85 -5.81
N GLN A 53 10.38 15.05 -7.12
CA GLN A 53 9.21 15.33 -7.95
C GLN A 53 8.48 14.03 -8.34
N ARG A 54 9.22 12.97 -8.75
CA ARG A 54 8.62 11.65 -9.01
C ARG A 54 8.01 11.02 -7.76
N GLU A 55 8.62 11.18 -6.60
CA GLU A 55 8.07 10.74 -5.32
C GLU A 55 6.73 11.44 -5.03
N ARG A 56 6.64 12.75 -5.25
CA ARG A 56 5.38 13.51 -5.11
C ARG A 56 4.32 13.11 -6.13
N GLU A 57 4.71 12.83 -7.37
CA GLU A 57 3.81 12.33 -8.41
C GLU A 57 3.25 10.94 -8.05
N LEU A 58 4.11 10.03 -7.57
CA LEU A 58 3.71 8.69 -7.11
C LEU A 58 2.82 8.75 -5.88
N GLU A 59 3.14 9.59 -4.89
CA GLU A 59 2.31 9.75 -3.68
C GLU A 59 0.97 10.42 -4.01
N ALA A 60 0.93 11.39 -4.94
CA ALA A 60 -0.31 11.97 -5.43
C ALA A 60 -1.17 10.91 -6.15
N ALA A 61 -0.59 10.12 -7.05
CA ALA A 61 -1.28 9.02 -7.72
C ALA A 61 -1.79 7.96 -6.71
N ARG A 62 -0.95 7.57 -5.74
CA ARG A 62 -1.32 6.62 -4.67
C ARG A 62 -2.49 7.15 -3.85
N ARG A 63 -2.48 8.43 -3.47
CA ARG A 63 -3.57 9.08 -2.72
C ARG A 63 -4.86 9.18 -3.54
N ILE A 64 -4.78 9.49 -4.84
CA ILE A 64 -5.94 9.50 -5.75
C ILE A 64 -6.54 8.09 -5.85
N CYS A 65 -5.73 7.07 -6.13
CA CYS A 65 -6.20 5.68 -6.15
C CYS A 65 -6.82 5.28 -4.80
N GLN A 66 -6.17 5.61 -3.68
CA GLN A 66 -6.68 5.28 -2.36
C GLN A 66 -8.02 5.97 -2.06
N ALA A 67 -8.20 7.23 -2.45
CA ALA A 67 -9.49 7.93 -2.32
C ALA A 67 -10.59 7.33 -3.22
N LEU A 68 -10.25 6.93 -4.46
CA LEU A 68 -11.19 6.26 -5.36
C LEU A 68 -11.64 4.90 -4.81
N PHE A 69 -10.70 4.09 -4.30
CA PHE A 69 -11.02 2.78 -3.72
C PHE A 69 -11.71 2.87 -2.35
N GLN A 70 -11.51 3.95 -1.57
CA GLN A 70 -12.24 4.20 -0.32
C GLN A 70 -13.76 4.35 -0.51
N HIS A 71 -14.22 4.73 -1.71
CA HIS A 71 -15.63 4.86 -2.03
C HIS A 71 -16.26 3.59 -2.62
N ILE A 72 -15.47 2.54 -2.87
CA ILE A 72 -15.98 1.26 -3.39
C ILE A 72 -16.25 0.34 -2.19
N ASN A 73 -17.50 0.30 -1.74
CA ASN A 73 -17.95 -0.75 -0.84
C ASN A 73 -18.04 -2.07 -1.63
N VAL A 74 -17.31 -3.09 -1.19
CA VAL A 74 -17.30 -4.42 -1.82
C VAL A 74 -18.69 -5.06 -1.74
N ASP A 75 -19.40 -4.88 -0.62
CA ASP A 75 -20.76 -5.40 -0.45
C ASP A 75 -21.70 -4.82 -1.54
N GLU A 76 -21.66 -3.51 -1.76
CA GLU A 76 -22.48 -2.82 -2.76
C GLU A 76 -22.09 -3.19 -4.20
N LEU A 77 -20.80 -3.42 -4.48
CA LEU A 77 -20.32 -3.85 -5.79
C LEU A 77 -20.84 -5.25 -6.14
N VAL A 78 -20.79 -6.20 -5.19
CA VAL A 78 -21.25 -7.57 -5.40
C VAL A 78 -22.77 -7.60 -5.57
N GLU A 79 -23.53 -6.85 -4.76
CA GLU A 79 -24.99 -6.75 -4.90
C GLU A 79 -25.39 -6.22 -6.28
N ARG A 80 -24.76 -5.12 -6.74
CA ARG A 80 -25.02 -4.55 -8.08
C ARG A 80 -24.66 -5.53 -9.20
N ALA A 81 -23.53 -6.24 -9.09
CA ALA A 81 -23.11 -7.23 -10.09
C ALA A 81 -24.06 -8.43 -10.15
N LEU A 82 -24.49 -8.95 -9.00
CA LEU A 82 -25.48 -10.03 -8.92
C LEU A 82 -26.81 -9.60 -9.56
N ARG A 83 -27.29 -8.40 -9.26
CA ARG A 83 -28.52 -7.86 -9.85
C ARG A 83 -28.43 -7.76 -11.37
N THR A 84 -27.33 -7.20 -11.90
CA THR A 84 -27.10 -7.14 -13.36
C THR A 84 -27.03 -8.54 -13.99
N ALA A 85 -26.43 -9.53 -13.32
CA ALA A 85 -26.41 -10.90 -13.83
C ALA A 85 -27.81 -11.53 -13.89
N LEU A 86 -28.65 -11.30 -12.87
CA LEU A 86 -30.05 -11.74 -12.85
C LEU A 86 -30.87 -11.08 -13.97
N ASP A 87 -30.72 -9.77 -14.15
CA ASP A 87 -31.40 -9.01 -15.21
C ASP A 87 -31.02 -9.51 -16.62
N VAL A 88 -29.75 -9.89 -16.84
CA VAL A 88 -29.24 -10.43 -18.12
C VAL A 88 -29.72 -11.86 -18.39
N VAL A 89 -29.83 -12.70 -17.36
CA VAL A 89 -30.27 -14.10 -17.49
C VAL A 89 -31.80 -14.20 -17.47
N GLY A 90 -32.51 -13.18 -16.98
CA GLY A 90 -33.97 -13.20 -16.80
C GLY A 90 -34.41 -14.05 -15.60
N ALA A 91 -33.57 -14.13 -14.56
CA ALA A 91 -33.82 -14.97 -13.39
C ALA A 91 -34.49 -14.20 -12.25
N GLU A 92 -35.51 -14.79 -11.62
CA GLU A 92 -36.32 -14.15 -10.57
C GLU A 92 -35.59 -14.00 -9.22
N ALA A 93 -34.59 -14.85 -8.97
CA ALA A 93 -33.84 -14.87 -7.73
C ALA A 93 -32.41 -15.38 -7.94
N GLY A 94 -31.50 -14.99 -7.06
CA GLY A 94 -30.13 -15.48 -7.02
C GLY A 94 -29.42 -15.15 -5.73
N SER A 95 -28.30 -15.81 -5.47
CA SER A 95 -27.49 -15.58 -4.28
C SER A 95 -26.01 -15.77 -4.54
N VAL A 96 -25.20 -15.14 -3.69
CA VAL A 96 -23.75 -15.30 -3.64
C VAL A 96 -23.40 -15.81 -2.25
N LEU A 97 -22.81 -17.00 -2.21
CA LEU A 97 -22.34 -17.65 -0.99
C LEU A 97 -20.84 -17.44 -0.83
N LEU A 98 -20.38 -17.19 0.39
CA LEU A 98 -18.97 -17.13 0.75
C LEU A 98 -18.58 -18.36 1.56
N ALA A 99 -17.46 -18.97 1.20
CA ALA A 99 -16.93 -20.12 1.93
C ALA A 99 -16.19 -19.68 3.20
N ASP A 100 -16.63 -20.18 4.34
CA ASP A 100 -15.88 -20.18 5.59
C ASP A 100 -15.12 -21.51 5.72
N LEU A 101 -13.79 -21.42 5.65
CA LEU A 101 -12.87 -22.55 5.71
C LEU A 101 -12.71 -23.11 7.13
N GLU A 102 -12.98 -22.31 8.17
CA GLU A 102 -12.86 -22.74 9.57
C GLU A 102 -14.09 -23.57 9.98
N SER A 103 -15.29 -23.06 9.69
CA SER A 103 -16.55 -23.74 10.01
C SER A 103 -17.02 -24.74 8.95
N LYS A 104 -16.35 -24.80 7.79
CA LYS A 104 -16.63 -25.67 6.63
C LYS A 104 -18.03 -25.46 6.04
N GLN A 105 -18.42 -24.20 5.91
CA GLN A 105 -19.76 -23.79 5.50
C GLN A 105 -19.73 -22.76 4.36
N LEU A 106 -20.81 -22.74 3.58
CA LEU A 106 -21.10 -21.72 2.59
C LEU A 106 -22.19 -20.80 3.18
N VAL A 107 -21.81 -19.56 3.48
CA VAL A 107 -22.68 -18.55 4.09
C VAL A 107 -23.33 -17.69 3.00
N PHE A 108 -24.65 -17.59 2.99
CA PHE A 108 -25.39 -16.73 2.07
C PHE A 108 -25.15 -15.25 2.42
N ARG A 109 -24.22 -14.61 1.72
CA ARG A 109 -23.82 -13.23 2.00
C ARG A 109 -24.67 -12.20 1.26
N TYR A 110 -25.11 -12.51 0.05
CA TYR A 110 -26.02 -11.66 -0.73
C TYR A 110 -27.10 -12.53 -1.34
N VAL A 111 -28.36 -12.10 -1.23
CA VAL A 111 -29.52 -12.81 -1.78
C VAL A 111 -30.48 -11.79 -2.37
N ILE A 112 -30.94 -12.03 -3.59
CA ILE A 112 -31.93 -11.22 -4.30
C ILE A 112 -33.09 -12.15 -4.69
N GLY A 113 -34.32 -11.70 -4.47
CA GLY A 113 -35.55 -12.46 -4.76
C GLY A 113 -36.47 -12.58 -3.55
N GLY A 114 -37.64 -13.20 -3.71
CA GLY A 114 -38.70 -13.23 -2.69
C GLY A 114 -38.37 -13.97 -1.38
N LYS A 115 -37.21 -14.64 -1.31
CA LYS A 115 -36.72 -15.40 -0.15
C LYS A 115 -35.49 -14.77 0.52
N ALA A 116 -35.11 -13.54 0.14
CA ALA A 116 -33.87 -12.90 0.59
C ALA A 116 -33.74 -12.82 2.11
N ASP A 117 -34.79 -12.37 2.81
CA ASP A 117 -34.79 -12.19 4.26
C ASP A 117 -34.64 -13.50 5.06
N LEU A 118 -35.03 -14.64 4.46
CA LEU A 118 -34.94 -15.96 5.09
C LEU A 118 -33.56 -16.61 4.89
N LEU A 119 -32.93 -16.36 3.75
CA LEU A 119 -31.65 -16.98 3.38
C LEU A 119 -30.44 -16.13 3.77
N HIS A 120 -30.56 -14.80 3.79
CA HIS A 120 -29.43 -13.92 4.09
C HIS A 120 -28.85 -14.16 5.49
N GLY A 121 -27.55 -14.49 5.56
CA GLY A 121 -26.84 -14.82 6.79
C GLY A 121 -27.02 -16.26 7.27
N THR A 122 -27.82 -17.08 6.59
CA THR A 122 -27.85 -18.54 6.82
C THR A 122 -26.62 -19.21 6.20
N ALA A 123 -26.37 -20.46 6.59
CA ALA A 123 -25.22 -21.22 6.14
C ALA A 123 -25.59 -22.69 5.87
N ILE A 124 -24.95 -23.29 4.86
CA ILE A 124 -25.04 -24.71 4.55
C ILE A 124 -23.65 -25.35 4.63
N PRO A 125 -23.53 -26.66 4.95
CA PRO A 125 -22.27 -27.38 4.81
C PRO A 125 -21.73 -27.29 3.37
N TRP A 126 -20.43 -27.04 3.22
CA TRP A 126 -19.76 -26.84 1.92
C TRP A 126 -19.71 -28.09 1.01
N ASP A 127 -20.24 -29.21 1.48
CA ASP A 127 -20.32 -30.51 0.85
C ASP A 127 -21.76 -30.93 0.55
N LYS A 128 -22.73 -30.06 0.84
CA LYS A 128 -24.15 -30.28 0.55
C LYS A 128 -24.69 -29.29 -0.47
N GLY A 129 -25.72 -29.74 -1.17
CA GLY A 129 -26.39 -28.95 -2.19
C GLY A 129 -25.59 -28.85 -3.49
N ILE A 130 -26.27 -28.32 -4.51
CA ILE A 130 -25.66 -27.93 -5.79
C ILE A 130 -24.53 -26.93 -5.56
N ALA A 131 -24.69 -26.00 -4.60
CA ALA A 131 -23.67 -25.03 -4.22
C ALA A 131 -22.39 -25.68 -3.69
N GLY A 132 -22.49 -26.71 -2.83
CA GLY A 132 -21.33 -27.49 -2.37
C GLY A 132 -20.67 -28.26 -3.50
N ALA A 133 -21.45 -28.89 -4.39
CA ALA A 133 -20.91 -29.60 -5.55
C ALA A 133 -20.15 -28.67 -6.51
N VAL A 134 -20.69 -27.48 -6.81
CA VAL A 134 -20.03 -26.45 -7.62
C VAL A 134 -18.79 -25.87 -6.92
N PHE A 135 -18.86 -25.65 -5.61
CA PHE A 135 -17.72 -25.17 -4.83
C PHE A 135 -16.54 -26.16 -4.83
N GLN A 136 -16.81 -27.46 -4.76
CA GLN A 136 -15.78 -28.51 -4.79
C GLN A 136 -15.20 -28.76 -6.18
N SER A 137 -16.02 -28.71 -7.23
CA SER A 137 -15.55 -28.93 -8.61
C SER A 137 -14.89 -27.69 -9.22
N GLY A 138 -15.32 -26.48 -8.84
CA GLY A 138 -14.98 -25.24 -9.52
C GLY A 138 -15.67 -25.05 -10.88
N GLU A 139 -16.58 -25.96 -11.25
CA GLU A 139 -17.28 -25.96 -12.55
C GLU A 139 -18.73 -25.48 -12.39
N ALA A 140 -19.17 -24.60 -13.30
CA ALA A 140 -20.54 -24.09 -13.30
C ALA A 140 -21.55 -25.19 -13.68
N ALA A 141 -22.61 -25.33 -12.88
CA ALA A 141 -23.70 -26.26 -13.15
C ALA A 141 -24.96 -25.53 -13.63
N VAL A 142 -25.57 -26.02 -14.71
CA VAL A 142 -26.89 -25.60 -15.19
C VAL A 142 -27.82 -26.79 -15.09
N ILE A 143 -28.86 -26.69 -14.25
CA ILE A 143 -29.77 -27.78 -13.90
C ILE A 143 -31.19 -27.34 -14.28
N GLY A 144 -31.86 -28.12 -15.13
CA GLY A 144 -33.18 -27.77 -15.65
C GLY A 144 -34.35 -28.03 -14.69
N ASP A 145 -34.19 -28.97 -13.76
CA ASP A 145 -35.13 -29.25 -12.67
C ASP A 145 -34.32 -29.62 -11.43
N VAL A 146 -34.30 -28.71 -10.45
CA VAL A 146 -33.49 -28.83 -9.24
C VAL A 146 -34.07 -29.91 -8.31
N SER A 147 -35.39 -30.09 -8.26
CA SER A 147 -36.06 -31.06 -7.39
C SER A 147 -35.82 -32.53 -7.81
N ARG A 148 -35.18 -32.74 -8.96
CA ARG A 148 -34.87 -34.06 -9.54
C ARG A 148 -33.38 -34.38 -9.60
N ASP A 149 -32.52 -33.50 -9.09
CA ASP A 149 -31.08 -33.73 -8.99
C ASP A 149 -30.74 -34.27 -7.59
N ASP A 150 -30.06 -35.41 -7.49
CA ASP A 150 -29.69 -36.03 -6.21
C ASP A 150 -28.77 -35.14 -5.34
N ARG A 151 -28.16 -34.10 -5.94
CA ARG A 151 -27.34 -33.10 -5.23
C ARG A 151 -28.17 -31.97 -4.64
N HIS A 152 -29.48 -31.95 -4.82
CA HIS A 152 -30.36 -30.96 -4.21
C HIS A 152 -30.43 -31.15 -2.69
N PHE A 153 -30.36 -30.04 -1.94
CA PHE A 153 -30.42 -30.05 -0.48
C PHE A 153 -31.80 -29.61 0.01
N SER A 154 -32.72 -30.57 0.03
CA SER A 154 -34.14 -30.38 0.35
C SER A 154 -34.41 -29.75 1.73
N ASP A 155 -33.48 -29.88 2.68
CA ASP A 155 -33.61 -29.29 4.01
C ASP A 155 -33.63 -27.75 3.98
N MET A 156 -33.00 -27.12 2.96
CA MET A 156 -33.13 -25.67 2.76
C MET A 156 -34.48 -25.30 2.15
N ASP A 157 -34.93 -26.00 1.10
CA ASP A 157 -36.24 -25.70 0.48
C ASP A 157 -37.39 -25.94 1.46
N ALA A 158 -37.33 -26.96 2.32
CA ALA A 158 -38.30 -27.21 3.38
C ALA A 158 -38.44 -26.05 4.40
N HIS A 159 -37.42 -25.22 4.55
CA HIS A 159 -37.45 -24.00 5.38
C HIS A 159 -37.73 -22.72 4.59
N THR A 160 -37.72 -22.77 3.25
CA THR A 160 -37.84 -21.58 2.40
C THR A 160 -39.02 -21.60 1.43
N GLY A 161 -39.78 -22.70 1.32
CA GLY A 161 -41.11 -22.78 0.68
C GLY A 161 -41.14 -23.33 -0.73
#